data_AF-A0A654DFT9-F1
#
_entry.id   AF-A0A654DFT9-F1
#
_cell.length_a   1.000
_cell.length_b   1.000
_cell.length_c   1.000
_cell.angle_alpha   90.00
_cell.angle_beta   90.00
_cell.angle_gamma   90.00
#
_symmetry.space_group_name_H-M   'P 1'
#
loop_
_entity.id
_entity.type
_entity.pdbx_description
1 polymer ?
#
loop_
_entity_poly.entity_id
_entity_poly.type
_entity_poly.pdbx_seq_one_letter_code
_entity_poly.pdbx_strand_id
1 'polypeptide(L)'
;MLRALIAAVCLSSCAARAEAVEFTPATIEDPATAVHCLSLAIAYEAGYESLAGQQAVAEVVLNRWHDAAFPKTVCGVVFAGAKRRTGCQFTFTCDGSLYRRQLPARVLQAARVVAIDALAGRLPSRVPFATHYHADYVHLYWASTLVRPTKIGAHIFYLQRANIAAAPLAALPPTHVDGPSSVSTPFTPWGLTLPAIPRRP
;
A
#
# COMPACT_ATOMS: atom_id res chain seq x y z
N MET A 1 5.43 76.51 14.34
CA MET A 1 6.64 75.78 13.93
C MET A 1 6.52 74.38 14.53
N LEU A 2 6.24 73.35 13.69
CA LEU A 2 7.18 72.26 13.36
C LEU A 2 7.48 71.37 14.59
N ARG A 3 7.28 70.05 14.71
CA ARG A 3 7.14 68.86 13.83
C ARG A 3 6.53 67.75 14.73
N ALA A 4 5.46 67.03 14.40
CA ALA A 4 5.42 65.79 13.61
C ALA A 4 6.63 64.85 13.77
N LEU A 5 6.44 63.66 14.39
CA LEU A 5 7.04 62.37 13.98
C LEU A 5 6.39 61.23 14.83
N ILE A 6 5.51 60.40 14.22
CA ILE A 6 5.75 58.99 13.79
C ILE A 6 5.88 58.03 14.99
N ALA A 7 5.21 56.88 15.12
CA ALA A 7 4.18 56.18 14.39
C ALA A 7 3.73 54.99 15.26
N ALA A 8 2.46 54.59 15.17
CA ALA A 8 2.05 53.21 15.40
C ALA A 8 0.73 52.98 14.68
N VAL A 9 0.80 52.92 13.35
CA VAL A 9 -0.20 52.20 12.56
C VAL A 9 -0.02 50.73 12.89
N CYS A 10 -1.00 50.13 13.55
CA CYS A 10 -1.25 48.70 13.45
C CYS A 10 -2.73 48.50 13.11
N LEU A 11 -3.17 49.11 12.00
CA LEU A 11 -4.34 48.63 11.27
C LEU A 11 -3.87 47.54 10.31
N SER A 12 -4.67 46.48 10.23
CA SER A 12 -4.62 45.34 9.30
C SER A 12 -3.72 44.15 9.65
N SER A 13 -4.43 43.05 9.91
CA SER A 13 -4.13 41.69 9.44
C SER A 13 -3.11 40.86 10.23
N CYS A 14 -3.58 40.31 11.35
CA CYS A 14 -3.25 38.94 11.72
C CYS A 14 -4.49 38.24 12.31
N ALA A 15 -5.61 38.28 11.60
CA ALA A 15 -6.56 37.19 11.68
C ALA A 15 -5.94 36.02 10.90
N ALA A 16 -5.00 35.31 11.51
CA ALA A 16 -4.67 33.98 11.06
C ALA A 16 -6.00 33.21 11.09
N ARG A 17 -6.53 32.88 9.91
CA ARG A 17 -7.60 31.90 9.80
C ARG A 17 -6.99 30.60 10.30
N ALA A 18 -7.18 30.32 11.58
CA ALA A 18 -7.22 28.94 12.03
C ALA A 18 -8.39 28.33 11.28
N GLU A 19 -8.11 27.74 10.12
CA GLU A 19 -9.00 26.72 9.59
C GLU A 19 -9.10 25.69 10.71
N ALA A 20 -10.27 25.63 11.33
CA ALA A 20 -10.61 24.52 12.19
C ALA A 20 -10.43 23.28 11.31
N VAL A 21 -9.35 22.54 11.52
CA VAL A 21 -9.23 21.19 11.02
C VAL A 21 -10.36 20.46 11.73
N GLU A 22 -11.46 20.30 11.01
CA GLU A 22 -12.61 19.55 11.46
C GLU A 22 -12.08 18.14 11.71
N PHE A 23 -11.89 17.81 12.99
CA PHE A 23 -11.55 16.47 13.41
C PHE A 23 -12.78 15.63 13.12
N THR A 24 -12.90 15.21 11.87
CA THR A 24 -13.80 14.13 11.50
C THR A 24 -13.34 12.94 12.35
N PRO A 25 -14.21 12.35 13.18
CA PRO A 25 -13.82 11.18 13.94
C PRO A 25 -13.32 10.18 12.91
N ALA A 26 -12.01 9.86 12.99
CA ALA A 26 -11.45 8.76 12.22
C ALA A 26 -12.44 7.62 12.34
N THR A 27 -13.00 7.19 11.21
CA THR A 27 -14.06 6.19 11.19
C THR A 27 -13.54 4.99 11.96
N ILE A 28 -14.05 4.78 13.19
CA ILE A 28 -13.51 3.75 14.07
C ILE A 28 -13.90 2.42 13.44
N GLU A 29 -12.92 1.78 12.81
CA GLU A 29 -13.08 0.45 12.24
C GLU A 29 -12.93 -0.58 13.36
N ASP A 30 -13.89 -1.49 13.44
CA ASP A 30 -13.81 -2.63 14.36
C ASP A 30 -12.54 -3.46 14.04
N PRO A 31 -11.70 -3.81 15.05
CA PRO A 31 -10.48 -4.56 14.82
C PRO A 31 -10.69 -5.89 14.08
N ALA A 32 -11.79 -6.60 14.33
CA ALA A 32 -12.06 -7.86 13.64
C ALA A 32 -12.37 -7.63 12.15
N THR A 33 -13.05 -6.53 11.83
CA THR A 33 -13.32 -6.06 10.47
C THR A 33 -12.03 -5.69 9.73
N ALA A 34 -11.13 -4.94 10.39
CA ALA A 34 -9.82 -4.60 9.83
C ALA A 34 -8.98 -5.86 9.53
N VAL A 35 -8.93 -6.81 10.48
CA VAL A 35 -8.26 -8.10 10.29
C VAL A 35 -8.85 -8.84 9.09
N HIS A 36 -10.18 -8.89 8.97
CA HIS A 36 -10.85 -9.58 7.87
C HIS A 36 -10.47 -9.00 6.51
N CYS A 37 -10.58 -7.69 6.33
CA CYS A 37 -10.26 -7.03 5.07
C CYS A 37 -8.77 -7.14 4.71
N LEU A 38 -7.87 -6.96 5.68
CA LEU A 38 -6.44 -7.12 5.44
C LEU A 38 -6.08 -8.57 5.06
N SER A 39 -6.71 -9.55 5.72
CA SER A 39 -6.52 -10.98 5.40
C SER A 39 -6.92 -11.30 3.97
N LEU A 40 -8.04 -10.73 3.49
CA LEU A 40 -8.48 -10.92 2.10
C LEU A 40 -7.48 -10.33 1.12
N ALA A 41 -7.00 -9.10 1.36
CA ALA A 41 -5.99 -8.48 0.52
C ALA A 41 -4.72 -9.35 0.43
N ILE A 42 -4.18 -9.78 1.58
CA ILE A 42 -2.99 -10.63 1.61
C ILE A 42 -3.24 -11.97 0.89
N ALA A 43 -4.38 -12.62 1.13
CA ALA A 43 -4.66 -13.93 0.56
C ALA A 43 -4.81 -13.89 -0.97
N TYR A 44 -5.53 -12.89 -1.50
CA TYR A 44 -5.81 -12.78 -2.93
C TYR A 44 -4.64 -12.19 -3.72
N GLU A 45 -3.78 -11.37 -3.09
CA GLU A 45 -2.65 -10.74 -3.78
C GLU A 45 -1.34 -11.50 -3.59
N ALA A 46 -1.13 -12.10 -2.42
CA ALA A 46 0.15 -12.70 -2.02
C ALA A 46 0.00 -14.06 -1.32
N GLY A 47 -1.18 -14.71 -1.35
CA GLY A 47 -1.43 -15.94 -0.59
C GLY A 47 -0.52 -17.12 -0.96
N TYR A 48 0.09 -17.09 -2.14
CA TYR A 48 1.08 -18.07 -2.61
C TYR A 48 2.51 -17.53 -2.67
N GLU A 49 2.72 -16.30 -2.22
CA GLU A 49 4.05 -15.71 -2.07
C GLU A 49 4.73 -16.20 -0.78
N SER A 50 6.03 -15.95 -0.70
CA SER A 50 6.79 -16.11 0.54
C SER A 50 6.18 -15.29 1.68
N LEU A 51 6.50 -15.63 2.92
CA LEU A 51 6.09 -14.85 4.09
C LEU A 51 6.50 -13.36 3.94
N ALA A 52 7.69 -13.09 3.39
CA ALA A 52 8.14 -11.72 3.13
C ALA A 52 7.24 -10.99 2.12
N GLY A 53 6.75 -11.69 1.08
CA GLY A 53 5.81 -11.11 0.11
C GLY A 53 4.44 -10.80 0.72
N GLN A 54 3.92 -11.70 1.56
CA GLN A 54 2.68 -11.47 2.31
C GLN A 54 2.80 -10.27 3.26
N GLN A 55 3.91 -10.18 3.98
CA GLN A 55 4.21 -9.06 4.87
C GLN A 55 4.34 -7.74 4.09
N ALA A 56 4.96 -7.76 2.91
CA ALA A 56 5.12 -6.56 2.08
C ALA A 56 3.79 -6.03 1.55
N VAL A 57 2.87 -6.89 1.10
CA VAL A 57 1.52 -6.47 0.70
C VAL A 57 0.75 -5.91 1.91
N ALA A 58 0.86 -6.55 3.07
CA ALA A 58 0.23 -6.05 4.30
C ALA A 58 0.74 -4.64 4.64
N GLU A 59 2.06 -4.43 4.60
CA GLU A 59 2.68 -3.13 4.86
C GLU A 59 2.23 -2.06 3.87
N VAL A 60 2.05 -2.37 2.58
CA VAL A 60 1.49 -1.41 1.61
C VAL A 60 0.08 -0.97 1.99
N VAL A 61 -0.80 -1.91 2.40
CA VAL A 61 -2.17 -1.56 2.83
C VAL A 61 -2.13 -0.63 4.04
N LEU A 62 -1.27 -0.90 5.02
CA LEU A 62 -1.13 -0.07 6.22
C LEU A 62 -0.48 1.29 5.91
N ASN A 63 0.52 1.34 5.02
CA ASN A 63 1.09 2.59 4.54
C ASN A 63 0.03 3.48 3.90
N ARG A 64 -0.85 2.90 3.07
CA ARG A 64 -1.99 3.62 2.49
C ARG A 64 -2.95 4.09 3.57
N TRP A 65 -3.32 3.25 4.52
CA TRP A 65 -4.21 3.63 5.62
C TRP A 65 -3.70 4.87 6.39
N HIS A 66 -2.38 4.93 6.63
CA HIS A 66 -1.73 6.08 7.28
C HIS A 66 -1.56 7.32 6.38
N ASP A 67 -1.51 7.17 5.06
CA ASP A 67 -1.29 8.27 4.10
C ASP A 67 -2.59 9.06 3.83
N ALA A 68 -2.54 10.39 3.93
CA ALA A 68 -3.68 11.30 3.73
C ALA A 68 -4.41 11.14 2.38
N ALA A 69 -3.74 10.65 1.35
CA ALA A 69 -4.31 10.45 0.02
C ALA A 69 -5.28 9.26 -0.10
N PHE A 70 -5.38 8.42 0.94
CA PHE A 70 -6.14 7.16 0.92
C PHE A 70 -7.25 7.13 1.99
N PRO A 71 -8.24 6.21 1.85
CA PRO A 71 -9.27 6.01 2.86
C PRO A 71 -8.71 5.70 4.26
N LYS A 72 -9.45 6.12 5.29
CA LYS A 72 -9.00 6.09 6.70
C LYS A 72 -9.41 4.83 7.47
N THR A 73 -9.80 3.78 6.74
CA THR A 73 -10.05 2.43 7.26
C THR A 73 -9.34 1.42 6.37
N VAL A 74 -8.95 0.29 6.93
CA VAL A 74 -8.31 -0.82 6.22
C VAL A 74 -9.24 -1.37 5.15
N CYS A 75 -10.50 -1.64 5.48
CA CYS A 75 -11.49 -2.03 4.48
C CYS A 75 -11.69 -0.95 3.41
N GLY A 76 -11.63 0.33 3.79
CA GLY A 76 -11.72 1.45 2.85
C GLY A 76 -10.61 1.40 1.81
N VAL A 77 -9.37 1.11 2.23
CA VAL A 77 -8.23 0.92 1.32
C VAL A 77 -8.41 -0.33 0.44
N VAL A 78 -8.76 -1.47 1.05
CA VAL A 78 -8.88 -2.76 0.35
C VAL A 78 -10.01 -2.75 -0.68
N PHE A 79 -11.17 -2.16 -0.35
CA PHE A 79 -12.33 -2.12 -1.23
C PHE A 79 -12.48 -0.80 -1.99
N ALA A 80 -11.42 0.01 -2.03
CA ALA A 80 -11.42 1.24 -2.81
C ALA A 80 -11.75 0.96 -4.29
N GLY A 81 -12.84 1.56 -4.77
CA GLY A 81 -13.30 1.36 -6.15
C GLY A 81 -14.00 0.03 -6.44
N ALA A 82 -14.28 -0.83 -5.44
CA ALA A 82 -14.88 -2.15 -5.66
C ALA A 82 -16.26 -2.12 -6.36
N LYS A 83 -17.01 -1.01 -6.24
CA LYS A 83 -18.31 -0.81 -6.92
C LYS A 83 -18.16 -0.41 -8.40
N ARG A 84 -16.94 -0.15 -8.88
CA ARG A 84 -16.67 0.24 -10.28
C ARG A 84 -16.52 -1.02 -11.14
N ARG A 85 -16.83 -0.89 -12.43
CA ARG A 85 -16.59 -1.98 -13.41
C ARG A 85 -15.10 -2.21 -13.69
N THR A 86 -14.30 -1.16 -13.61
CA THR A 86 -12.84 -1.16 -13.79
C THR A 86 -12.21 -0.14 -12.84
N GLY A 87 -10.90 -0.25 -12.59
CA GLY A 87 -10.19 0.70 -11.72
C GLY A 87 -10.39 0.45 -10.23
N CYS A 88 -10.56 -0.80 -9.85
CA CYS A 88 -10.59 -1.25 -8.46
C CYS A 88 -9.17 -1.29 -7.92
N GLN A 89 -8.97 -0.90 -6.67
CA GLN A 89 -7.63 -0.85 -6.09
C GLN A 89 -6.98 -2.23 -6.01
N PHE A 90 -7.78 -3.25 -5.69
CA PHE A 90 -7.41 -4.65 -5.71
C PHE A 90 -8.38 -5.40 -6.62
N THR A 91 -7.87 -6.09 -7.64
CA THR A 91 -8.70 -6.66 -8.72
C THR A 91 -9.70 -7.70 -8.21
N PHE A 92 -9.35 -8.47 -7.18
CA PHE A 92 -10.22 -9.50 -6.61
C PHE A 92 -11.57 -8.95 -6.08
N THR A 93 -11.62 -7.66 -5.77
CA THR A 93 -12.82 -7.00 -5.21
C THR A 93 -13.90 -6.74 -6.24
N CYS A 94 -13.58 -6.76 -7.55
CA CYS A 94 -14.53 -6.41 -8.60
C CYS A 94 -14.49 -7.34 -9.82
N ASP A 95 -13.47 -8.20 -9.94
CA ASP A 95 -13.46 -9.22 -11.00
C ASP A 95 -14.36 -10.42 -10.68
N GLY A 96 -14.89 -10.50 -9.46
CA GLY A 96 -15.74 -11.59 -8.96
C GLY A 96 -14.98 -12.80 -8.40
N SER A 97 -13.68 -12.65 -8.12
CA SER A 97 -12.86 -13.66 -7.45
C SER A 97 -13.44 -14.14 -6.12
N LEU A 98 -14.02 -13.23 -5.32
CA LEU A 98 -14.64 -13.58 -4.05
C LEU A 98 -15.77 -14.62 -4.18
N TYR A 99 -16.46 -14.65 -5.32
CA TYR A 99 -17.53 -15.61 -5.59
C TYR A 99 -17.03 -16.85 -6.34
N ARG A 100 -16.13 -16.67 -7.31
CA ARG A 100 -15.72 -17.75 -8.24
C ARG A 100 -14.46 -18.49 -7.82
N ARG A 101 -13.65 -17.92 -6.92
CA ARG A 101 -12.31 -18.40 -6.57
C ARG A 101 -12.16 -18.42 -5.06
N GLN A 102 -12.75 -19.43 -4.43
CA GLN A 102 -12.53 -19.70 -3.01
C GLN A 102 -11.11 -20.24 -2.82
N LEU A 103 -10.29 -19.46 -2.13
CA LEU A 103 -8.94 -19.88 -1.78
C LEU A 103 -8.97 -21.02 -0.75
N PRO A 104 -7.98 -21.93 -0.75
CA PRO A 104 -7.89 -22.97 0.25
C PRO A 104 -7.86 -22.38 1.68
N ALA A 105 -8.52 -23.04 2.64
CA ALA A 105 -8.57 -22.58 4.03
C ALA A 105 -7.18 -22.30 4.64
N ARG A 106 -6.16 -23.09 4.26
CA ARG A 106 -4.78 -22.89 4.69
C ARG A 106 -4.19 -21.54 4.26
N VAL A 107 -4.55 -21.05 3.07
CA VAL A 107 -4.06 -19.78 2.53
C VAL A 107 -4.72 -18.62 3.28
N LEU A 108 -6.04 -18.71 3.48
CA LEU A 108 -6.79 -17.72 4.24
C LEU A 108 -6.32 -17.65 5.69
N GLN A 109 -6.02 -18.79 6.32
CA GLN A 109 -5.54 -18.84 7.69
C GLN A 109 -4.13 -18.24 7.83
N ALA A 110 -3.22 -18.57 6.91
CA ALA A 110 -1.88 -17.99 6.89
C ALA A 110 -1.93 -16.46 6.72
N ALA A 111 -2.73 -15.98 5.76
CA ALA A 111 -2.95 -14.56 5.53
C ALA A 111 -3.56 -13.86 6.77
N ARG A 112 -4.46 -14.53 7.49
CA ARG A 112 -5.05 -14.01 8.74
C ARG A 112 -4.03 -13.83 9.85
N VAL A 113 -3.09 -14.76 10.01
CA VAL A 113 -2.00 -14.61 10.98
C VAL A 113 -1.15 -13.39 10.65
N VAL A 114 -0.75 -13.25 9.37
CA VAL A 114 0.02 -12.07 8.91
C VAL A 114 -0.75 -10.77 9.14
N ALA A 115 -2.06 -10.74 8.86
CA ALA A 115 -2.91 -9.56 9.09
C ALA A 115 -2.97 -9.16 10.58
N ILE A 116 -3.13 -10.14 11.47
CA ILE A 116 -3.17 -9.90 12.93
C ILE A 116 -1.83 -9.35 13.41
N ASP A 117 -0.71 -9.91 12.95
CA ASP A 117 0.63 -9.42 13.29
C ASP A 117 0.91 -8.03 12.72
N ALA A 118 0.44 -7.75 11.50
CA ALA A 118 0.60 -6.45 10.84
C ALA A 118 -0.10 -5.34 11.64
N LEU A 119 -1.38 -5.55 11.96
CA LEU A 119 -2.19 -4.57 12.70
C LEU A 119 -1.70 -4.35 14.13
N ALA A 120 -1.02 -5.36 14.71
CA ALA A 120 -0.38 -5.24 16.01
C ALA A 120 1.05 -4.66 15.97
N GLY A 121 1.56 -4.27 14.79
CA GLY A 121 2.91 -3.74 14.63
C GLY A 121 4.03 -4.76 14.91
N ARG A 122 3.75 -6.06 14.79
CA ARG A 122 4.72 -7.14 15.08
C ARG A 122 5.54 -7.58 13.87
N LEU A 123 5.17 -7.13 12.67
CA LEU A 123 5.88 -7.51 11.45
C LEU A 123 7.19 -6.71 11.28
N PRO A 124 8.26 -7.34 10.75
CA PRO A 124 9.41 -6.58 10.28
C PRO A 124 9.01 -5.73 9.07
N SER A 125 9.56 -4.52 8.97
CA SER A 125 9.40 -3.71 7.76
C SER A 125 10.08 -4.39 6.58
N ARG A 126 9.37 -4.47 5.45
CA ARG A 126 9.80 -5.06 4.17
C ARG A 126 9.91 -4.00 3.09
N VAL A 127 8.92 -3.11 3.03
CA VAL A 127 8.75 -2.09 1.99
C VAL A 127 8.29 -0.77 2.63
N PRO A 128 9.15 -0.14 3.46
CA PRO A 128 8.77 1.06 4.19
C PRO A 128 8.37 2.16 3.20
N PHE A 129 7.26 2.86 3.51
CA PHE A 129 6.69 3.95 2.71
C PHE A 129 6.20 3.57 1.30
N ALA A 130 6.24 2.28 0.91
CA ALA A 130 5.70 1.83 -0.36
C ALA A 130 4.17 1.90 -0.34
N THR A 131 3.61 2.59 -1.33
CA THR A 131 2.15 2.74 -1.49
C THR A 131 1.64 2.09 -2.77
N HIS A 132 2.53 1.58 -3.62
CA HIS A 132 2.20 1.00 -4.90
C HIS A 132 3.01 -0.27 -5.13
N TYR A 133 2.43 -1.24 -5.83
CA TYR A 133 3.17 -2.38 -6.36
C TYR A 133 2.47 -2.90 -7.61
N HIS A 134 3.19 -3.69 -8.40
CA HIS A 134 2.60 -4.54 -9.42
C HIS A 134 3.36 -5.86 -9.51
N ALA A 135 2.75 -6.85 -10.15
CA ALA A 135 3.41 -8.12 -10.40
C ALA A 135 4.36 -8.00 -11.61
N ASP A 136 5.55 -8.58 -11.53
CA ASP A 136 6.66 -8.43 -12.47
C ASP A 136 6.38 -8.90 -13.90
N TYR A 137 5.30 -9.63 -14.11
CA TYR A 137 4.78 -10.05 -15.41
C TYR A 137 3.73 -9.08 -16.00
N VAL A 138 3.50 -7.92 -15.37
CA VAL A 138 2.58 -6.87 -15.85
C VAL A 138 3.37 -5.61 -16.20
N HIS A 139 3.28 -5.15 -17.45
CA HIS A 139 3.90 -3.89 -17.88
C HIS A 139 2.92 -2.72 -17.79
N LEU A 140 3.27 -1.71 -17.01
CA LEU A 140 2.43 -0.53 -16.79
C LEU A 140 3.18 0.75 -17.15
N TYR A 141 2.53 1.62 -17.93
CA TYR A 141 3.13 2.87 -18.43
C TYR A 141 3.55 3.84 -17.31
N TRP A 142 2.89 3.77 -16.14
CA TRP A 142 3.19 4.64 -15.00
C TRP A 142 4.38 4.15 -14.16
N ALA A 143 4.81 2.89 -14.29
CA ALA A 143 5.83 2.30 -13.42
C ALA A 143 7.17 3.05 -13.48
N SER A 144 7.53 3.59 -14.64
CA SER A 144 8.75 4.38 -14.84
C SER A 144 8.72 5.76 -14.18
N THR A 145 7.54 6.24 -13.77
CA THR A 145 7.37 7.57 -13.14
C THR A 145 7.56 7.53 -11.62
N LEU A 146 7.53 6.33 -11.02
CA LEU A 146 7.70 6.10 -9.59
C LEU A 146 9.17 5.79 -9.25
N VAL A 147 9.51 5.94 -7.97
CA VAL A 147 10.90 5.93 -7.52
C VAL A 147 11.19 4.68 -6.69
N ARG A 148 12.41 4.16 -6.85
CA ARG A 148 13.05 3.10 -6.03
C ARG A 148 12.21 1.82 -5.93
N PRO A 149 12.15 1.01 -7.00
CA PRO A 149 11.55 -0.29 -6.94
C PRO A 149 12.36 -1.23 -6.03
N THR A 150 11.71 -1.88 -5.06
CA THR A 150 12.23 -3.11 -4.42
C THR A 150 11.40 -4.28 -4.93
N LYS A 151 12.03 -5.41 -5.24
CA LYS A 151 11.33 -6.63 -5.65
C LYS A 151 11.31 -7.63 -4.51
N ILE A 152 10.14 -8.19 -4.21
CA ILE A 152 9.99 -9.30 -3.27
C ILE A 152 9.05 -10.31 -3.90
N GLY A 153 9.56 -11.52 -4.17
CA GLY A 153 8.81 -12.53 -4.92
C GLY A 153 8.46 -12.03 -6.33
N ALA A 154 7.20 -12.19 -6.75
CA ALA A 154 6.75 -11.67 -8.04
C ALA A 154 6.36 -10.19 -8.02
N HIS A 155 6.45 -9.49 -6.88
CA HIS A 155 5.97 -8.12 -6.77
C HIS A 155 7.10 -7.09 -6.77
N ILE A 156 6.91 -6.00 -7.52
CA ILE A 156 7.78 -4.82 -7.54
C ILE A 156 7.04 -3.70 -6.82
N PHE A 157 7.64 -3.17 -5.75
CA PHE A 157 7.07 -2.18 -4.83
C PHE A 157 7.67 -0.81 -5.05
N TYR A 158 6.85 0.24 -5.02
CA TYR A 158 7.22 1.59 -5.39
C TYR A 158 6.89 2.60 -4.30
N LEU A 159 7.78 3.59 -4.19
CA LEU A 159 7.59 4.77 -3.34
C LEU A 159 6.91 5.89 -4.13
N GLN A 160 5.99 6.59 -3.48
CA GLN A 160 5.53 7.89 -3.97
C GLN A 160 6.62 8.94 -3.75
N ARG A 161 6.82 9.82 -4.73
CA ARG A 161 7.87 10.84 -4.70
C ARG A 161 7.76 11.80 -3.51
N ALA A 162 6.53 12.08 -3.05
CA ALA A 162 6.27 12.86 -1.84
C ALA A 162 6.76 12.17 -0.55
N ASN A 163 6.65 10.83 -0.47
CA ASN A 163 7.02 10.05 0.72
C ASN A 163 8.55 9.94 0.87
N ILE A 164 9.29 10.18 -0.21
CA ILE A 164 10.76 10.24 -0.21
C ILE A 164 11.28 11.51 0.46
N ALA A 165 10.55 12.62 0.37
CA ALA A 165 10.94 13.88 1.00
C ALA A 165 10.71 13.87 2.53
N ALA A 166 9.82 12.99 3.01
CA ALA A 166 9.48 12.86 4.43
C ALA A 166 10.29 11.77 5.17
N ALA A 167 10.93 10.83 4.47
CA ALA A 167 11.71 9.76 5.07
C ALA A 167 13.18 10.20 5.28
N PRO A 168 13.78 10.00 6.46
CA PRO A 168 15.22 10.20 6.62
C PRO A 168 15.97 9.23 5.70
N LEU A 169 17.03 9.69 5.03
CA LEU A 169 17.77 8.89 4.03
C LEU A 169 18.21 7.51 4.55
N ALA A 170 18.41 7.37 5.87
CA ALA A 170 18.82 6.13 6.53
C ALA A 170 17.69 5.09 6.72
N ALA A 171 16.41 5.48 6.57
CA ALA A 171 15.25 4.58 6.65
C ALA A 171 14.83 4.02 5.27
N LEU A 172 15.57 4.38 4.23
CA LEU A 172 15.32 3.88 2.88
C LEU A 172 15.93 2.49 2.74
N PRO A 173 15.19 1.51 2.17
CA PRO A 173 15.78 0.21 1.91
C PRO A 173 16.95 0.42 0.93
N PRO A 174 18.08 -0.28 1.14
CA PRO A 174 19.12 -0.30 0.12
C PRO A 174 18.48 -0.75 -1.20
N THR A 175 18.90 -0.16 -2.32
CA THR A 175 18.63 -0.70 -3.65
C THR A 175 19.33 -2.06 -3.76
N HIS A 176 18.80 -3.10 -3.11
CA HIS A 176 19.45 -4.40 -3.05
C HIS A 176 18.93 -5.26 -4.20
N VAL A 177 19.84 -5.47 -5.14
CA VAL A 177 19.86 -6.56 -6.10
C VAL A 177 19.88 -7.89 -5.33
N ASP A 178 18.94 -8.77 -5.63
CA ASP A 178 18.93 -10.13 -5.07
C ASP A 178 20.26 -10.85 -5.40
N GLY A 179 20.99 -11.26 -4.37
CA GLY A 179 21.99 -12.33 -4.48
C GLY A 179 21.31 -13.68 -4.78
N PRO A 180 22.03 -14.65 -5.37
CA PRO A 180 21.39 -15.80 -5.97
C PRO A 180 20.78 -16.75 -4.93
N SER A 181 19.60 -17.27 -5.28
CA SER A 181 19.08 -18.58 -4.91
C SER A 181 18.29 -18.72 -3.60
N SER A 182 16.98 -18.50 -3.71
CA SER A 182 16.05 -19.63 -3.55
C SER A 182 15.24 -19.72 -4.83
N VAL A 183 15.17 -20.90 -5.44
CA VAL A 183 14.42 -21.15 -6.69
C VAL A 183 13.03 -20.51 -6.56
N SER A 184 12.82 -19.38 -7.25
CA SER A 184 11.52 -18.77 -7.40
C SER A 184 10.71 -19.73 -8.26
N THR A 185 9.87 -20.57 -7.65
CA THR A 185 8.75 -21.12 -8.40
C THR A 185 8.04 -19.94 -9.04
N PRO A 186 7.76 -19.97 -10.36
CA PRO A 186 6.99 -18.92 -11.00
C PRO A 186 5.75 -18.68 -10.16
N PHE A 187 5.54 -17.44 -9.70
CA PHE A 187 4.27 -17.11 -9.06
C PHE A 187 3.19 -17.41 -10.07
N THR A 188 2.40 -18.43 -9.78
CA THR A 188 1.21 -18.78 -10.50
C THR A 188 0.08 -18.06 -9.79
N PRO A 189 -0.45 -16.95 -10.34
CA PRO A 189 -1.62 -16.33 -9.77
C PRO A 189 -2.67 -17.43 -9.67
N TRP A 190 -3.22 -17.65 -8.47
CA TRP A 190 -4.26 -18.65 -8.23
C TRP A 190 -3.84 -20.13 -8.34
N GLY A 191 -2.53 -20.44 -8.33
CA GLY A 191 -2.05 -21.82 -8.45
C GLY A 191 -2.18 -22.42 -9.85
N LEU A 192 -2.44 -21.59 -10.87
CA LEU A 192 -2.51 -22.00 -12.27
C LEU A 192 -1.11 -21.94 -12.90
N THR A 193 -0.52 -23.08 -13.27
CA THR A 193 0.67 -23.11 -14.12
C THR A 193 0.39 -22.36 -15.41
N LEU A 194 1.03 -21.21 -15.63
CA LEU A 194 0.96 -20.51 -16.91
C LEU A 194 1.53 -21.44 -17.99
N PRO A 195 0.88 -21.62 -19.16
CA PRO A 195 1.55 -22.24 -20.29
C PRO A 195 2.77 -21.38 -20.63
N ALA A 196 3.93 -22.03 -20.80
CA ALA A 196 5.18 -21.34 -21.10
C ALA A 196 4.97 -20.41 -22.31
N ILE A 197 5.06 -19.10 -22.09
CA ILE A 197 5.05 -18.13 -23.20
C ILE A 197 6.34 -18.37 -23.97
N PRO A 198 6.29 -18.77 -25.26
CA PRO A 198 7.49 -18.93 -26.05
C PRO A 198 8.19 -17.57 -26.14
N ARG A 199 9.44 -17.50 -25.65
CA ARG A 199 10.28 -16.33 -25.88
C ARG A 199 10.47 -16.23 -27.39
N ARG A 200 9.96 -15.15 -28.00
CA ARG A 200 10.31 -14.84 -29.39
C ARG A 200 11.83 -14.59 -29.46
N PRO A 201 12.48 -15.02 -30.55
CA PRO A 201 13.93 -14.93 -30.71
C PRO A 201 14.43 -13.48 -30.66
#